data_AF-M1CFX9-F1
#
_entry.id   AF-M1CFX9-F1
#
_cell.length_a   1.000
_cell.length_b   1.000
_cell.length_c   1.000
_cell.angle_alpha   90.00
_cell.angle_beta   90.00
_cell.angle_gamma   90.00
#
_symmetry.space_group_name_H-M   'P 1'
#
loop_
_entity.id
_entity.type
_entity.pdbx_description
1 polymer ?
#
loop_
_entity_poly.entity_id
_entity_poly.type
_entity_poly.pdbx_seq_one_letter_code
_entity_poly.pdbx_strand_id
1 'polypeptide(L)'
;MDYYLFENQIIVWMQIGNGIMNDVTDEKGQLDYLWSHALISDETYLGIQQHCKTQTETKTCEQFQSTAQTEFGNIDPYNIYGPICPLDDDDSSSSSRRRVFKKNGYDPCEQYYVRDYLNLPQVQKALHANLTNLPNPWEPCSGLPWKDSPSSMFPIYNRLIASGLRILLFSGDVDAVVSVTSTRYSISAMNLTVIKPWHVWHDDTKEVAGYMVVYDGLAFATVRGAGHQVPQFQPRRAFALLNMFFANHF
;
A
#
# COMPACT_ATOMS: atom_id res chain seq x y z
N MET A 1 27.48 -4.50 -13.19
CA MET A 1 27.39 -3.11 -12.69
C MET A 1 27.08 -3.23 -11.22
N ASP A 2 28.11 -3.09 -10.39
CA ASP A 2 27.97 -3.16 -8.94
C ASP A 2 27.39 -1.83 -8.44
N TYR A 3 26.18 -1.86 -7.89
CA TYR A 3 25.57 -0.70 -7.27
C TYR A 3 26.18 -0.47 -5.88
N TYR A 4 27.29 0.27 -5.82
CA TYR A 4 27.77 0.91 -4.60
C TYR A 4 27.16 2.31 -4.52
N LEU A 5 25.89 2.42 -4.09
CA LEU A 5 25.21 3.72 -3.96
C LEU A 5 25.40 4.40 -2.59
N PHE A 6 26.17 3.82 -1.66
CA PHE A 6 26.24 4.32 -0.27
C PHE A 6 27.63 4.20 0.37
N GLU A 7 28.70 4.56 -0.35
CA GLU A 7 30.01 4.74 0.29
C GLU A 7 29.93 5.93 1.28
N ASN A 8 29.92 5.64 2.59
CA ASN A 8 29.89 6.56 3.74
C ASN A 8 28.51 6.88 4.38
N GLN A 9 27.44 6.16 4.08
CA GLN A 9 26.19 6.22 4.87
C GLN A 9 25.87 4.85 5.48
N ILE A 10 25.76 4.78 6.81
CA ILE A 10 25.30 3.56 7.49
C ILE A 10 23.78 3.55 7.43
N ILE A 11 23.24 2.78 6.48
CA ILE A 11 21.80 2.46 6.48
C ILE A 11 21.59 1.47 7.63
N VAL A 12 20.92 1.94 8.68
CA VAL A 12 20.70 1.16 9.91
C VAL A 12 19.28 0.59 10.01
N TRP A 13 18.38 1.02 9.13
CA TRP A 13 16.98 0.63 9.17
C TRP A 13 16.24 0.87 7.85
N MET A 14 15.11 0.17 7.66
CA MET A 14 14.20 0.29 6.52
C MET A 14 12.74 0.13 6.97
N GLN A 15 11.84 0.98 6.45
CA GLN A 15 10.39 0.86 6.67
C GLN A 15 9.67 0.78 5.33
N ILE A 16 8.71 -0.14 5.21
CA ILE A 16 7.96 -0.37 3.97
C ILE A 16 6.48 -0.48 4.33
N GLY A 17 5.69 0.43 3.77
CA GLY A 17 4.24 0.49 3.97
C GLY A 17 3.50 -0.12 2.79
N ASN A 18 2.60 -1.08 3.04
CA ASN A 18 1.74 -1.71 2.02
C ASN A 18 2.53 -2.11 0.74
N GLY A 19 3.74 -2.62 0.94
CA GLY A 19 4.67 -2.92 -0.16
C GLY A 19 4.49 -4.33 -0.70
N ILE A 20 4.44 -4.44 -2.03
CA ILE A 20 4.47 -5.73 -2.75
C ILE A 20 5.77 -6.46 -2.39
N MET A 21 5.67 -7.74 -2.04
CA MET A 21 6.80 -8.58 -1.62
C MET A 21 7.02 -9.77 -2.54
N ASN A 22 5.94 -10.41 -2.96
CA ASN A 22 5.98 -11.61 -3.79
C ASN A 22 4.62 -11.84 -4.44
N ASP A 23 4.60 -11.78 -5.77
CA ASP A 23 3.40 -11.87 -6.62
C ASP A 23 2.48 -13.02 -6.19
N VAL A 24 3.02 -14.23 -6.04
CA VAL A 24 2.23 -15.43 -5.70
C VAL A 24 1.52 -15.29 -4.35
N THR A 25 2.21 -14.85 -3.31
CA THR A 25 1.59 -14.65 -1.99
C THR A 25 0.71 -13.42 -1.95
N ASP A 26 1.04 -12.38 -2.71
CA ASP A 26 0.34 -11.11 -2.72
C ASP A 26 -1.01 -11.24 -3.44
N GLU A 27 -1.04 -11.86 -4.61
CA GLU A 27 -2.25 -12.20 -5.38
C GLU A 27 -3.17 -13.11 -4.56
N LYS A 28 -2.62 -14.17 -3.96
CA LYS A 28 -3.39 -15.06 -3.08
C LYS A 28 -4.00 -14.29 -1.91
N GLY A 29 -3.20 -13.46 -1.25
CA GLY A 29 -3.64 -12.70 -0.08
C GLY A 29 -4.71 -11.66 -0.44
N GLN A 30 -4.59 -11.01 -1.59
CA GLN A 30 -5.59 -10.07 -2.09
C GLN A 30 -6.93 -10.77 -2.33
N LEU A 31 -6.93 -11.92 -3.02
CA LEU A 31 -8.16 -12.68 -3.26
C LEU A 31 -8.83 -13.13 -1.95
N ASP A 32 -8.05 -13.70 -1.03
CA ASP A 32 -8.54 -14.14 0.28
C ASP A 32 -9.04 -12.91 1.11
N TYR A 33 -8.43 -11.73 0.95
CA TYR A 33 -8.85 -10.49 1.59
C TYR A 33 -10.21 -10.00 1.06
N LEU A 34 -10.38 -9.93 -0.26
CA LEU A 34 -11.65 -9.51 -0.88
C LEU A 34 -12.81 -10.41 -0.41
N TRP A 35 -12.60 -11.72 -0.43
CA TRP A 35 -13.59 -12.70 0.02
C TRP A 35 -13.91 -12.53 1.52
N SER A 36 -12.89 -12.49 2.38
CA SER A 36 -13.09 -12.37 3.84
C SER A 36 -13.71 -11.04 4.28
N HIS A 37 -13.69 -10.00 3.43
CA HIS A 37 -14.33 -8.71 3.67
C HIS A 37 -15.70 -8.59 2.98
N ALA A 38 -16.25 -9.70 2.47
CA ALA A 38 -17.56 -9.77 1.80
C ALA A 38 -17.67 -8.87 0.56
N LEU A 39 -16.56 -8.68 -0.16
CA LEU A 39 -16.51 -7.88 -1.39
C LEU A 39 -16.71 -8.71 -2.65
N ILE A 40 -16.55 -10.04 -2.54
CA ILE A 40 -16.83 -11.01 -3.61
C ILE A 40 -17.55 -12.23 -3.04
N SER A 41 -18.30 -12.93 -3.88
CA SER A 41 -19.07 -14.11 -3.49
C SER A 41 -18.20 -15.36 -3.28
N ASP A 42 -18.74 -16.36 -2.58
CA ASP A 42 -18.10 -17.67 -2.43
C ASP A 42 -17.89 -18.34 -3.80
N GLU A 43 -18.86 -18.20 -4.70
CA GLU A 43 -18.80 -18.73 -6.07
C GLU A 43 -17.66 -18.10 -6.86
N THR A 44 -17.51 -16.78 -6.79
CA THR A 44 -16.44 -16.04 -7.47
C THR A 44 -15.07 -16.40 -6.88
N TYR A 45 -14.95 -16.42 -5.54
CA TYR A 45 -13.71 -16.79 -4.86
C TYR A 45 -13.25 -18.21 -5.23
N LEU A 46 -14.13 -19.20 -5.12
CA LEU A 46 -13.83 -20.60 -5.47
C LEU A 46 -13.55 -20.75 -6.97
N GLY A 47 -14.29 -20.03 -7.82
CA GLY A 47 -14.09 -19.99 -9.25
C GLY A 47 -12.68 -19.50 -9.64
N ILE A 48 -12.23 -18.37 -9.07
CA ILE A 48 -10.88 -17.85 -9.28
C ILE A 48 -9.84 -18.87 -8.79
N GLN A 49 -9.97 -19.38 -7.56
CA GLN A 49 -9.02 -20.36 -7.02
C GLN A 49 -8.91 -21.62 -7.87
N GLN A 50 -10.01 -22.07 -8.49
CA GLN A 50 -10.03 -23.26 -9.32
C GLN A 50 -9.46 -23.03 -10.72
N HIS A 51 -9.77 -21.89 -11.34
CA HIS A 51 -9.55 -21.64 -12.77
C HIS A 51 -8.38 -20.70 -13.09
N CYS A 52 -7.86 -19.95 -12.13
CA CYS A 52 -6.79 -18.95 -12.32
C CYS A 52 -5.41 -19.41 -11.79
N LYS A 53 -5.09 -20.70 -11.92
CA LYS A 53 -3.86 -21.29 -11.32
C LYS A 53 -2.58 -21.10 -12.13
N THR A 54 -2.66 -20.63 -13.38
CA THR A 54 -1.53 -20.58 -14.32
C THR A 54 -1.41 -19.22 -14.99
N GLN A 55 -0.19 -18.85 -15.41
CA GLN A 55 0.08 -17.61 -16.18
C GLN A 55 -0.67 -17.53 -17.52
N THR A 56 -1.17 -18.66 -18.03
CA THR A 56 -2.14 -18.68 -19.12
C THR A 56 -3.53 -18.52 -18.53
N GLU A 57 -4.06 -17.29 -18.59
CA GLU A 57 -5.44 -17.02 -18.24
C GLU A 57 -6.36 -17.77 -19.20
N THR A 58 -7.22 -18.62 -18.64
CA THR A 58 -8.28 -19.26 -19.40
C THR A 58 -9.44 -18.29 -19.53
N LYS A 59 -10.24 -18.39 -20.59
CA LYS A 59 -11.50 -17.63 -20.71
C LYS A 59 -12.38 -17.72 -19.45
N THR A 60 -12.36 -18.87 -18.78
CA THR A 60 -13.10 -19.08 -17.52
C THR A 60 -12.51 -18.27 -16.37
N CYS A 61 -11.18 -18.17 -16.27
CA CYS A 61 -10.53 -17.31 -15.30
C CYS A 61 -10.89 -15.83 -15.54
N GLU A 62 -10.79 -15.35 -16.78
CA GLU A 62 -11.14 -13.98 -17.17
C GLU A 62 -12.60 -13.64 -16.79
N GLN A 63 -13.51 -14.60 -16.98
CA GLN A 63 -14.92 -14.45 -16.58
C GLN A 63 -15.07 -14.26 -15.06
N PHE A 64 -14.43 -15.09 -14.25
CA PHE A 64 -14.50 -14.94 -12.80
C PHE A 64 -13.82 -13.67 -12.29
N GLN A 65 -12.70 -13.25 -12.89
CA GLN A 65 -12.06 -11.97 -12.59
C GLN A 65 -12.99 -10.78 -12.92
N SER A 66 -13.68 -10.84 -14.06
CA SER A 66 -14.67 -9.82 -14.43
C SER A 66 -15.88 -9.80 -13.48
N THR A 67 -16.35 -10.97 -13.05
CA THR A 67 -17.38 -11.08 -12.02
C THR A 67 -16.91 -10.48 -10.70
N ALA A 68 -15.67 -10.76 -10.27
CA ALA A 68 -15.09 -10.17 -9.06
C ALA A 68 -15.03 -8.64 -9.13
N GLN A 69 -14.62 -8.07 -10.26
CA GLN A 69 -14.65 -6.61 -10.47
C GLN A 69 -16.08 -6.04 -10.39
N THR A 70 -17.05 -6.76 -10.93
CA THR A 70 -18.46 -6.37 -10.88
C THR A 70 -19.02 -6.41 -9.47
N GLU A 71 -18.70 -7.47 -8.71
CA GLU A 71 -19.10 -7.64 -7.31
C GLU A 71 -18.43 -6.60 -6.39
N PHE A 72 -17.15 -6.32 -6.61
CA PHE A 72 -16.40 -5.29 -5.87
C PHE A 72 -17.03 -3.90 -6.07
N GLY A 73 -17.48 -3.59 -7.28
CA GLY A 73 -18.23 -2.39 -7.58
C GLY A 73 -17.41 -1.10 -7.47
N ASN A 74 -18.09 0.02 -7.21
CA ASN A 74 -17.47 1.35 -7.15
C ASN A 74 -16.95 1.65 -5.73
N ILE A 75 -15.89 0.94 -5.34
CA ILE A 75 -15.17 1.08 -4.08
C ILE A 75 -13.73 1.50 -4.37
N ASP A 76 -13.14 2.34 -3.53
CA ASP A 76 -11.71 2.65 -3.58
C ASP A 76 -10.91 1.44 -3.04
N PRO A 77 -10.12 0.72 -3.86
CA PRO A 77 -9.37 -0.44 -3.39
C PRO A 77 -8.25 -0.07 -2.42
N TYR A 78 -7.81 1.19 -2.39
CA TYR A 78 -6.81 1.66 -1.44
C TYR A 78 -7.39 1.90 -0.05
N ASN A 79 -8.72 2.01 0.10
CA ASN A 79 -9.43 2.04 1.38
C ASN A 79 -10.88 1.59 1.21
N ILE A 80 -11.17 0.32 1.50
CA ILE A 80 -12.48 -0.30 1.23
C ILE A 80 -13.66 0.29 2.02
N TYR A 81 -13.40 1.10 3.05
CA TYR A 81 -14.42 1.81 3.82
C TYR A 81 -14.38 3.34 3.62
N GLY A 82 -13.50 3.80 2.73
CA GLY A 82 -13.32 5.20 2.36
C GLY A 82 -14.40 5.68 1.37
N PRO A 83 -14.69 6.98 1.35
CA PRO A 83 -15.49 7.56 0.28
C PRO A 83 -14.69 7.58 -1.03
N ILE A 84 -15.38 7.49 -2.17
CA ILE A 84 -14.82 7.75 -3.50
C ILE A 84 -14.88 9.26 -3.82
N CYS A 85 -14.01 9.72 -4.71
CA CYS A 85 -14.10 11.09 -5.23
C CYS A 85 -15.25 11.17 -6.27
N PRO A 86 -16.25 12.05 -6.09
CA PRO A 86 -17.41 12.14 -6.98
C PRO A 86 -17.16 12.98 -8.25
N LEU A 87 -15.90 13.31 -8.57
CA LEU A 87 -15.60 14.05 -9.80
C LEU A 87 -15.67 13.07 -10.97
N ASP A 88 -16.80 13.09 -11.68
CA ASP A 88 -16.95 12.47 -12.99
C ASP A 88 -15.87 12.97 -13.95
N ASP A 89 -15.39 12.08 -14.82
CA ASP A 89 -14.29 12.26 -15.78
C ASP A 89 -14.44 13.40 -16.81
N ASP A 90 -15.41 14.32 -16.70
CA ASP A 90 -15.63 15.30 -17.78
C ASP A 90 -16.37 16.61 -17.42
N ASP A 91 -16.42 17.07 -16.16
CA ASP A 91 -17.05 18.39 -15.87
C ASP A 91 -16.10 19.45 -15.30
N SER A 92 -15.69 20.33 -16.20
CA SER A 92 -14.96 21.58 -15.98
C SER A 92 -15.79 22.67 -15.26
N SER A 93 -16.98 22.36 -14.76
CA SER A 93 -17.84 23.33 -14.06
C SER A 93 -17.47 23.49 -12.57
N SER A 94 -16.71 24.55 -12.29
CA SER A 94 -16.15 24.94 -10.98
C SER A 94 -17.15 25.24 -9.84
N SER A 95 -18.44 24.92 -9.96
CA SER A 95 -19.48 25.41 -9.03
C SER A 95 -20.18 24.35 -8.16
N SER A 96 -20.01 23.06 -8.46
CA SER A 96 -20.59 21.93 -7.71
C SER A 96 -19.63 21.27 -6.70
N ARG A 97 -18.44 21.87 -6.46
CA ARG A 97 -17.42 21.45 -5.47
C ARG A 97 -17.87 21.48 -3.99
N ARG A 98 -19.18 21.41 -3.72
CA ARG A 98 -19.75 21.60 -2.39
C ARG A 98 -19.85 20.28 -1.65
N ARG A 99 -18.84 20.10 -0.79
CA ARG A 99 -18.82 19.25 0.41
C ARG A 99 -18.88 17.75 0.12
N VAL A 100 -17.78 17.20 -0.37
CA VAL A 100 -17.42 15.86 0.09
C VAL A 100 -17.31 15.96 1.61
N PHE A 101 -18.18 15.26 2.32
CA PHE A 101 -18.12 15.21 3.77
C PHE A 101 -16.76 14.62 4.14
N LYS A 102 -15.87 15.45 4.69
CA LYS A 102 -14.58 15.02 5.23
C LYS A 102 -14.84 14.15 6.46
N LYS A 103 -15.16 12.88 6.25
CA LYS A 103 -15.25 11.91 7.33
C LYS A 103 -13.84 11.76 7.89
N ASN A 104 -13.66 12.18 9.15
CA ASN A 104 -12.36 12.16 9.84
C ASN A 104 -11.24 12.97 9.15
N GLY A 105 -11.57 14.01 8.38
CA GLY A 105 -10.57 14.89 7.76
C GLY A 105 -10.01 14.41 6.42
N TYR A 106 -10.35 13.20 5.96
CA TYR A 106 -9.96 12.66 4.65
C TYR A 106 -10.81 13.27 3.52
N ASP A 107 -10.17 13.64 2.41
CA ASP A 107 -10.82 14.09 1.17
C ASP A 107 -10.36 13.19 0.01
N PRO A 108 -11.23 12.33 -0.56
CA PRO A 108 -10.85 11.41 -1.63
C PRO A 108 -10.46 12.13 -2.93
N CYS A 109 -10.77 13.42 -3.06
CA CYS A 109 -10.40 14.22 -4.22
C CYS A 109 -9.06 14.96 -4.03
N GLU A 110 -8.30 14.68 -2.97
CA GLU A 110 -7.14 15.50 -2.61
C GLU A 110 -6.04 15.58 -3.69
N GLN A 111 -5.92 14.52 -4.50
CA GLN A 111 -4.96 14.46 -5.60
C GLN A 111 -5.10 15.61 -6.60
N TYR A 112 -6.33 16.12 -6.83
CA TYR A 112 -6.56 17.24 -7.73
C TYR A 112 -5.99 18.54 -7.17
N TYR A 113 -6.12 18.78 -5.86
CA TYR A 113 -5.52 19.97 -5.23
C TYR A 113 -3.99 19.92 -5.29
N VAL A 114 -3.40 18.74 -5.11
CA VAL A 114 -1.94 18.55 -5.19
C VAL A 114 -1.45 18.81 -6.61
N ARG A 115 -2.14 18.26 -7.62
CA ARG A 115 -1.85 18.50 -9.03
C ARG A 115 -1.94 19.97 -9.40
N ASP A 116 -3.02 20.65 -9.00
CA ASP A 116 -3.19 22.08 -9.25
C ASP A 116 -2.06 22.90 -8.60
N TYR A 117 -1.74 22.62 -7.34
CA TYR A 117 -0.72 23.34 -6.58
C TYR A 117 0.69 23.17 -7.18
N LEU A 118 1.10 21.94 -7.49
CA LEU A 118 2.44 21.65 -8.01
C LEU A 118 2.64 22.13 -9.46
N ASN A 119 1.56 22.46 -10.17
CA ASN A 119 1.61 23.06 -11.50
C ASN A 119 1.53 24.60 -11.51
N LEU A 120 1.43 25.25 -10.35
CA LEU A 120 1.52 26.71 -10.26
C LEU A 120 2.94 27.19 -10.63
N PRO A 121 3.11 28.17 -11.55
CA PRO A 121 4.43 28.65 -11.95
C PRO A 121 5.30 29.14 -10.78
N GLN A 122 4.68 29.79 -9.79
CA GLN A 122 5.39 30.26 -8.59
C GLN A 122 5.85 29.11 -7.69
N VAL A 123 5.10 27.99 -7.63
CA VAL A 123 5.48 26.80 -6.85
C VAL A 123 6.62 26.08 -7.54
N GLN A 124 6.51 25.86 -8.86
CA GLN A 124 7.59 25.26 -9.65
C GLN A 124 8.88 26.08 -9.55
N LYS A 125 8.78 27.41 -9.67
CA LYS A 125 9.92 28.32 -9.48
C LYS A 125 10.52 28.20 -8.08
N ALA A 126 9.70 28.12 -7.03
CA ALA A 126 10.17 27.98 -5.65
C ALA A 126 10.86 26.63 -5.38
N LEU A 127 10.41 25.57 -6.04
CA LEU A 127 11.01 24.23 -5.97
C LEU A 127 12.21 24.04 -6.93
N HIS A 128 12.56 25.07 -7.70
CA HIS A 128 13.53 25.00 -8.80
C HIS A 128 13.21 23.89 -9.82
N ALA A 129 11.91 23.60 -10.01
CA ALA A 129 11.41 22.65 -10.98
C ALA A 129 11.03 23.35 -12.29
N ASN A 130 10.94 22.58 -13.38
CA ASN A 130 10.51 23.06 -14.70
C ASN A 130 11.33 24.25 -15.26
N LEU A 131 12.63 24.33 -14.91
CA LEU A 131 13.51 25.43 -15.33
C LEU A 131 13.75 25.48 -16.85
N THR A 132 13.52 24.35 -17.54
CA THR A 132 13.79 24.18 -18.98
C THR A 132 12.51 24.12 -19.83
N ASN A 133 11.35 24.49 -19.28
CA ASN A 133 10.04 24.34 -19.93
C ASN A 133 9.78 22.90 -20.40
N LEU A 134 9.60 22.01 -19.43
CA LEU A 134 9.18 20.62 -19.64
C LEU A 134 7.90 20.58 -20.48
N PRO A 135 7.78 19.56 -21.37
CA PRO A 135 6.68 19.46 -22.31
C PRO A 135 5.35 19.08 -21.68
N ASN A 136 5.37 18.53 -20.45
CA ASN A 136 4.20 18.02 -19.76
C ASN A 136 4.07 18.67 -18.37
N PRO A 137 2.83 18.84 -17.85
CA PRO A 137 2.62 19.22 -16.46
C PRO A 137 3.15 18.14 -15.51
N TRP A 138 3.32 18.51 -14.25
CA TRP A 138 3.50 17.54 -13.17
C TRP A 138 2.21 16.71 -13.03
N GLU A 139 2.36 15.40 -12.92
CA GLU A 139 1.29 14.43 -12.66
C GLU A 139 1.73 13.50 -11.52
N PRO A 140 0.80 12.94 -10.73
CA PRO A 140 1.13 12.07 -9.60
C PRO A 140 1.80 10.76 -10.05
N CYS A 141 1.42 10.24 -11.22
CA CYS A 141 1.94 9.01 -11.81
C CYS A 141 2.14 9.18 -13.32
N SER A 142 3.09 8.44 -13.89
CA SER A 142 3.31 8.38 -15.34
C SER A 142 3.30 6.94 -15.83
N GLY A 143 2.56 6.65 -16.91
CA GLY A 143 2.59 5.34 -17.57
C GLY A 143 3.90 5.15 -18.33
N LEU A 144 4.85 4.41 -17.75
CA LEU A 144 6.12 4.07 -18.38
C LEU A 144 6.11 2.61 -18.84
N PRO A 145 6.76 2.26 -19.97
CA PRO A 145 6.90 0.87 -20.42
C PRO A 145 7.96 0.14 -19.58
N TRP A 146 7.72 0.04 -18.27
CA TRP A 146 8.62 -0.58 -17.30
C TRP A 146 8.59 -2.11 -17.44
N LYS A 147 9.77 -2.73 -17.49
CA LYS A 147 9.92 -4.19 -17.68
C LYS A 147 10.67 -4.89 -16.55
N ASP A 148 11.34 -4.14 -15.69
CA ASP A 148 12.11 -4.71 -14.57
C ASP A 148 11.20 -4.95 -13.37
N SER A 149 10.63 -6.16 -13.30
CA SER A 149 9.63 -6.53 -12.30
C SER A 149 9.91 -7.95 -11.79
N PRO A 150 10.87 -8.12 -10.86
CA PRO A 150 11.10 -9.43 -10.24
C PRO A 150 9.87 -9.88 -9.45
N SER A 151 9.45 -11.13 -9.61
CA SER A 151 8.25 -11.67 -8.95
C SER A 151 8.40 -11.93 -7.45
N SER A 152 9.58 -11.66 -6.89
CA SER A 152 9.86 -11.82 -5.47
C SER A 152 11.00 -10.93 -5.01
N MET A 153 10.78 -10.27 -3.87
CA MET A 153 11.77 -9.50 -3.14
C MET A 153 12.45 -10.30 -2.02
N PHE A 154 12.07 -11.58 -1.80
CA PHE A 154 12.63 -12.40 -0.72
C PHE A 154 14.17 -12.48 -0.73
N PRO A 155 14.86 -12.63 -1.88
CA PRO A 155 16.32 -12.63 -1.89
C PRO A 155 16.93 -11.34 -1.34
N ILE A 156 16.28 -10.20 -1.58
CA ILE A 156 16.72 -8.90 -1.08
C ILE A 156 16.45 -8.80 0.43
N TYR A 157 15.24 -9.15 0.88
CA TYR A 157 14.95 -9.16 2.32
C TYR A 157 15.92 -10.06 3.10
N ASN A 158 16.19 -11.28 2.63
CA ASN A 158 17.12 -12.19 3.27
C ASN A 158 18.54 -11.61 3.37
N ARG A 159 19.01 -10.95 2.31
CA ARG A 159 20.31 -10.28 2.30
C ARG A 159 20.37 -9.13 3.31
N LEU A 160 19.32 -8.31 3.40
CA LEU A 160 19.26 -7.17 4.32
C LEU A 160 19.13 -7.61 5.78
N ILE A 161 18.33 -8.65 6.05
CA ILE A 161 18.23 -9.27 7.38
C ILE A 161 19.60 -9.83 7.79
N ALA A 162 20.28 -10.57 6.90
CA ALA A 162 21.60 -11.14 7.19
C ALA A 162 22.69 -10.07 7.43
N SER A 163 22.54 -8.86 6.88
CA SER A 163 23.45 -7.74 7.16
C SER A 163 23.16 -7.03 8.49
N GLY A 164 22.15 -7.46 9.25
CA GLY A 164 21.73 -6.82 10.50
C GLY A 164 20.89 -5.55 10.29
N LEU A 165 20.34 -5.33 9.09
CA LEU A 165 19.46 -4.20 8.83
C LEU A 165 18.11 -4.45 9.52
N ARG A 166 17.64 -3.49 10.32
CA ARG A 166 16.31 -3.58 10.93
C ARG A 166 15.23 -3.22 9.92
N ILE A 167 14.28 -4.14 9.70
CA ILE A 167 13.19 -3.93 8.75
C ILE A 167 11.86 -3.88 9.51
N LEU A 168 11.08 -2.83 9.28
CA LEU A 168 9.67 -2.78 9.68
C LEU A 168 8.80 -2.78 8.42
N LEU A 169 8.03 -3.85 8.27
CA LEU A 169 6.90 -3.87 7.36
C LEU A 169 5.67 -3.35 8.11
N PHE A 170 4.87 -2.51 7.46
CA PHE A 170 3.59 -2.12 8.01
C PHE A 170 2.52 -2.09 6.93
N SER A 171 1.30 -2.47 7.30
CA SER A 171 0.17 -2.46 6.37
C SER A 171 -1.06 -1.85 7.01
N GLY A 172 -1.73 -0.96 6.28
CA GLY A 172 -3.08 -0.56 6.62
C GLY A 172 -4.05 -1.73 6.48
N ASP A 173 -4.90 -1.96 7.49
CA ASP A 173 -5.79 -3.13 7.53
C ASP A 173 -7.06 -3.00 6.67
N VAL A 174 -7.28 -1.84 6.04
CA VAL A 174 -8.40 -1.60 5.11
C VAL A 174 -7.93 -1.41 3.65
N ASP A 175 -6.68 -1.74 3.34
CA ASP A 175 -6.13 -1.80 1.98
C ASP A 175 -6.45 -3.15 1.31
N ALA A 176 -7.08 -3.11 0.14
CA ALA A 176 -7.32 -4.30 -0.67
C ALA A 176 -6.25 -4.52 -1.76
N VAL A 177 -5.40 -3.53 -2.06
CA VAL A 177 -4.36 -3.65 -3.10
C VAL A 177 -3.20 -4.50 -2.61
N VAL A 178 -2.60 -4.12 -1.48
CA VAL A 178 -1.55 -4.91 -0.81
C VAL A 178 -2.01 -5.17 0.62
N SER A 179 -2.93 -6.12 0.71
CA SER A 179 -3.64 -6.40 1.96
C SER A 179 -2.71 -6.89 3.08
N VAL A 180 -3.17 -6.74 4.33
CA VAL A 180 -2.52 -7.39 5.49
C VAL A 180 -2.37 -8.89 5.26
N THR A 181 -3.33 -9.53 4.61
CA THR A 181 -3.29 -10.98 4.30
C THR A 181 -2.15 -11.30 3.36
N SER A 182 -1.96 -10.51 2.30
CA SER A 182 -0.85 -10.59 1.33
C SER A 182 0.50 -10.56 2.05
N THR A 183 0.75 -9.50 2.83
CA THR A 183 2.02 -9.33 3.56
C THR A 183 2.25 -10.48 4.56
N ARG A 184 1.20 -10.94 5.26
CA ARG A 184 1.31 -12.07 6.20
C ARG A 184 1.67 -13.38 5.52
N TYR A 185 1.11 -13.65 4.34
CA TYR A 185 1.49 -14.83 3.55
C TYR A 185 2.93 -14.74 3.07
N SER A 186 3.38 -13.57 2.60
CA SER A 186 4.77 -13.35 2.21
C SER A 186 5.75 -13.60 3.36
N ILE A 187 5.49 -13.01 4.54
CA ILE A 187 6.33 -13.22 5.73
C ILE A 187 6.32 -14.69 6.17
N SER A 188 5.15 -15.35 6.12
CA SER A 188 5.05 -16.78 6.45
C SER A 188 5.90 -17.63 5.49
N ALA A 189 5.93 -17.30 4.21
CA ALA A 189 6.73 -18.01 3.20
C ALA A 189 8.24 -17.80 3.40
N MET A 190 8.66 -16.71 4.03
CA MET A 190 10.07 -16.48 4.39
C MET A 190 10.55 -17.35 5.58
N ASN A 191 9.62 -17.98 6.33
CA ASN A 191 9.93 -18.90 7.43
C ASN A 191 10.88 -18.31 8.49
N LEU A 192 10.67 -17.05 8.86
CA LEU A 192 11.45 -16.37 9.89
C LEU A 192 11.05 -16.84 11.30
N THR A 193 11.99 -16.80 12.24
CA THR A 193 11.74 -17.20 13.64
C THR A 193 11.01 -16.08 14.39
N VAL A 194 9.88 -16.38 15.02
CA VAL A 194 9.14 -15.43 15.86
C VAL A 194 9.89 -15.22 17.18
N ILE A 195 10.26 -13.97 17.47
CA ILE A 195 10.88 -13.54 18.73
C ILE A 195 9.82 -13.02 19.71
N LYS A 196 8.84 -12.26 19.20
CA LYS A 196 7.71 -11.75 19.98
C LYS A 196 6.41 -12.09 19.25
N PRO A 197 5.54 -12.94 19.83
CA PRO A 197 4.27 -13.31 19.22
C PRO A 197 3.36 -12.11 18.94
N TRP A 198 2.32 -12.36 18.15
CA TRP A 198 1.31 -11.37 17.80
C TRP A 198 0.73 -10.68 19.04
N HIS A 199 0.83 -9.35 19.10
CA HIS A 199 0.39 -8.55 20.23
C HIS A 199 -0.15 -7.20 19.78
N VAL A 200 -0.94 -6.56 20.65
CA VAL A 200 -1.46 -5.22 20.40
C VAL A 200 -0.39 -4.16 20.57
N TRP A 201 -0.42 -3.12 19.74
CA TRP A 201 0.30 -1.88 20.00
C TRP A 201 -0.69 -0.70 20.06
N HIS A 202 -0.32 0.31 20.84
CA HIS A 202 -1.15 1.47 21.12
C HIS A 202 -0.39 2.73 20.70
N ASP A 203 -1.13 3.75 20.26
CA ASP A 203 -0.57 5.09 20.12
C ASP A 203 -0.69 5.87 21.44
N ASP A 204 -0.33 7.15 21.42
CA ASP A 204 -0.33 8.00 22.61
C ASP A 204 -1.71 8.17 23.26
N THR A 205 -2.80 7.88 22.54
CA THR A 205 -4.16 7.93 23.10
C THR A 205 -4.57 6.68 23.86
N LYS A 206 -3.70 5.66 23.88
CA LYS A 206 -3.96 4.35 24.51
C LYS A 206 -5.09 3.56 23.85
N GLU A 207 -5.59 3.99 22.69
CA GLU A 207 -6.42 3.15 21.84
C GLU A 207 -5.56 2.14 21.08
N VAL A 208 -6.12 0.97 20.76
CA VAL A 208 -5.46 -0.03 19.91
C VAL A 208 -5.22 0.61 18.54
N ALA A 209 -3.95 0.85 18.23
CA ALA A 209 -3.51 1.42 16.99
C ALA A 209 -3.24 0.35 15.92
N GLY A 210 -3.06 -0.89 16.35
CA GLY A 210 -3.00 -2.08 15.50
C GLY A 210 -2.39 -3.25 16.24
N TYR A 211 -1.82 -4.18 15.49
CA TYR A 211 -1.15 -5.36 16.02
C TYR A 211 0.25 -5.50 15.46
N MET A 212 1.11 -6.25 16.13
CA MET A 212 2.51 -6.40 15.77
C MET A 212 3.00 -7.81 16.06
N VAL A 213 3.95 -8.27 15.25
CA VAL A 213 4.75 -9.47 15.49
C VAL A 213 6.22 -9.14 15.19
N VAL A 214 7.13 -9.65 16.02
CA VAL A 214 8.56 -9.45 15.84
C VAL A 214 9.20 -10.79 15.52
N TYR A 215 9.89 -10.85 14.40
CA TYR A 215 10.73 -11.95 13.97
C TYR A 215 12.20 -11.57 14.14
N ASP A 216 13.08 -12.56 14.04
CA ASP A 216 14.51 -12.32 13.97
C ASP A 216 14.84 -11.55 12.67
N GLY A 217 15.26 -10.29 12.81
CA GLY A 217 15.61 -9.38 11.71
C GLY A 217 14.46 -8.59 11.05
N LEU A 218 13.20 -8.88 11.37
CA LEU A 218 12.04 -8.21 10.75
C LEU A 218 10.88 -8.06 11.75
N ALA A 219 10.24 -6.89 11.78
CA ALA A 219 8.98 -6.68 12.47
C ALA A 219 7.87 -6.38 11.46
N PHE A 220 6.65 -6.83 11.77
CA PHE A 220 5.45 -6.50 11.01
C PHE A 220 4.39 -5.88 11.90
N ALA A 221 3.82 -4.77 11.47
CA ALA A 221 2.75 -4.07 12.16
C ALA A 221 1.54 -3.83 11.26
N THR A 222 0.33 -4.01 11.79
CA THR A 222 -0.87 -3.46 11.15
C THR A 222 -1.14 -2.06 11.68
N VAL A 223 -1.73 -1.21 10.85
CA VAL A 223 -2.26 0.09 11.27
C VAL A 223 -3.76 0.09 11.10
N ARG A 224 -4.47 0.08 12.23
CA ARG A 224 -5.91 -0.07 12.28
C ARG A 224 -6.63 1.08 11.59
N GLY A 225 -7.58 0.78 10.73
CA GLY A 225 -8.39 1.74 9.96
C GLY A 225 -7.58 2.55 8.94
N ALA A 226 -6.39 2.09 8.55
CA ALA A 226 -5.58 2.73 7.52
C ALA A 226 -5.71 1.98 6.19
N GLY A 227 -5.80 2.73 5.09
CA GLY A 227 -5.69 2.19 3.75
C GLY A 227 -4.22 2.08 3.28
N HIS A 228 -4.03 2.00 1.97
CA HIS A 228 -2.73 1.81 1.32
C HIS A 228 -1.71 2.89 1.68
N GLN A 229 -2.12 4.15 1.59
CA GLN A 229 -1.33 5.31 2.02
C GLN A 229 -1.52 5.55 3.53
N VAL A 230 -0.97 4.67 4.35
CA VAL A 230 -1.18 4.67 5.82
C VAL A 230 -1.07 6.05 6.48
N PRO A 231 -0.06 6.90 6.19
CA PRO A 231 0.04 8.24 6.79
C PRO A 231 -1.10 9.19 6.43
N GLN A 232 -1.75 9.00 5.28
CA GLN A 232 -2.90 9.80 4.84
C GLN A 232 -4.16 9.44 5.65
N PHE A 233 -4.40 8.14 5.83
CA PHE A 233 -5.62 7.65 6.49
C PHE A 233 -5.52 7.68 8.03
N GLN A 234 -4.34 7.44 8.59
CA GLN A 234 -4.11 7.39 10.04
C GLN A 234 -2.82 8.13 10.43
N PRO A 235 -2.72 9.46 10.21
CA PRO A 235 -1.49 10.22 10.40
C PRO A 235 -0.91 10.12 11.81
N ARG A 236 -1.76 10.15 12.84
CA ARG A 236 -1.35 10.01 14.25
C ARG A 236 -0.72 8.64 14.52
N ARG A 237 -1.35 7.56 14.05
CA ARG A 237 -0.86 6.19 14.24
C ARG A 237 0.41 5.93 13.44
N ALA A 238 0.48 6.45 12.20
CA ALA A 238 1.68 6.38 11.38
C ALA A 238 2.86 7.08 12.05
N PHE A 239 2.65 8.28 12.62
CA PHE A 239 3.70 9.00 13.36
C PHE A 239 4.12 8.27 14.64
N ALA A 240 3.17 7.70 15.39
CA ALA A 240 3.50 6.89 16.57
C ALA A 240 4.35 5.67 16.20
N LEU A 241 4.00 4.96 15.12
CA LEU A 241 4.74 3.80 14.63
C LEU A 241 6.16 4.19 14.17
N LEU A 242 6.29 5.34 13.49
CA LEU A 242 7.59 5.92 13.11
C LEU A 242 8.47 6.19 14.34
N ASN A 243 7.90 6.78 15.39
CA ASN A 243 8.64 7.07 16.63
C ASN A 243 9.04 5.78 17.37
N MET A 244 8.17 4.78 17.44
CA MET A 244 8.51 3.46 18.00
C MET A 244 9.70 2.83 17.27
N PHE A 245 9.75 3.01 15.95
CA PHE A 245 10.85 2.52 15.11
C PHE A 245 12.18 3.18 15.39
N PHE A 246 12.19 4.51 15.46
CA PHE A 246 13.42 5.23 15.80
C PHE A 246 13.89 4.97 17.23
N ALA A 247 12.97 4.78 18.16
CA ALA A 247 13.28 4.45 19.55
C ALA A 247 13.72 2.99 19.78
N ASN A 248 13.64 2.11 18.76
CA ASN A 248 13.85 0.67 18.90
C ASN A 248 12.93 0.03 19.96
N HIS A 249 11.67 0.49 20.02
CA HIS A 249 10.68 0.06 21.01
C HIS A 249 9.69 -0.93 20.39
N PHE A 250 10.16 -2.14 20.08
CA PHE A 250 9.35 -3.27 19.62
C PHE A 250 9.52 -4.50 20.49
#